data_AF-A0A420I6D5-F1
#
_entry.id   AF-A0A420I6D5-F1
#
_cell.length_a   1.000
_cell.length_b   1.000
_cell.length_c   1.000
_cell.angle_alpha   90.00
_cell.angle_beta   90.00
_cell.angle_gamma   90.00
#
_symmetry.space_group_name_H-M   'P 1'
#
loop_
_entity.id
_entity.type
_entity.pdbx_description
1 polymer ?
#
loop_
_entity_poly.entity_id
_entity_poly.type
_entity_poly.pdbx_seq_one_letter_code
_entity_poly.pdbx_strand_id
1 'polypeptide(L)'
;MRLSLTFTVTASLTALSSSQVLETRQSDWRVGQTVSTSSGPVTGHAAAGSEKVSEYLGIPYAKPPVGNLRFAAPQKFEGSAPINATKFSLSCYASPGSNDTATPEQLLKANLTSQVKVIQTFYTDKNQQSEDCLYLNVWTKPQVGERKKAVMVWIYGGSFTFGSTSITAYNGRHLAALEDVVVVSMNYRLNIFGFPAHPNGTYNVGILDQRLALEWVRDNIENFGGDPSRITLFGESAGSASVDYHSYAWASDPIASSYILQSGTVFSWGLPNSQSMASNAWFSTAVKLGCGDVSSPQDNVLLCMRSKTPDEIYKAFPVGQPGSILGPFVPTVDNTIIFSDYPYRKPANLPVLVGNNDYEGGLFRTEYVIKGIVLTDTFWTDFNINEFNCPSSDRANASLAVKAPLWRYRYMGVFSNLALSSYSGSWHASEVPLIFNVMPETSPSTPFEIHTAKYMRGAWSTFAKDPVNGLSEYGWPRYDPTKDTLIRIANNNTEGPNLINPYRYDADCIFFNVSSTDPSQFGAYPDLGAGVTPTASLSVPSPTSAPSKIGSNATSTEGPNKATEKSGVSKLPFVRLSVLICFTLMTSSIFFL
;
A
#
# COMPACT_ATOMS: atom_id res chain seq x y z
N MET A 1 -63.08 -24.28 -48.58
CA MET A 1 -62.28 -23.10 -48.94
C MET A 1 -61.59 -22.59 -47.67
N ARG A 2 -60.28 -22.31 -47.74
CA ARG A 2 -59.33 -21.83 -46.70
C ARG A 2 -58.68 -22.94 -45.86
N LEU A 3 -57.56 -23.51 -46.33
CA LEU A 3 -56.14 -23.12 -46.18
C LEU A 3 -55.56 -23.46 -44.78
N SER A 4 -54.91 -24.62 -44.70
CA SER A 4 -53.88 -24.92 -43.69
C SER A 4 -52.57 -24.25 -44.12
N LEU A 5 -51.99 -23.42 -43.26
CA LEU A 5 -50.59 -23.00 -43.36
C LEU A 5 -49.75 -23.86 -42.41
N THR A 6 -48.96 -24.76 -42.97
CA THR A 6 -47.87 -25.45 -42.29
C THR A 6 -46.61 -24.59 -42.41
N PHE A 7 -46.08 -24.10 -41.30
CA PHE A 7 -44.75 -23.48 -41.25
C PHE A 7 -43.71 -24.56 -40.96
N THR A 8 -42.95 -24.95 -41.99
CA THR A 8 -41.68 -25.68 -41.84
C THR A 8 -40.59 -24.70 -41.45
N VAL A 9 -40.09 -24.80 -40.21
CA VAL A 9 -38.87 -24.11 -39.78
C VAL A 9 -37.67 -24.99 -40.17
N THR A 10 -36.98 -24.62 -41.24
CA THR A 10 -35.65 -25.16 -41.56
C THR A 10 -34.63 -24.51 -40.63
N ALA A 11 -34.12 -25.27 -39.67
CA ALA A 11 -32.96 -24.88 -38.87
C ALA A 11 -31.70 -24.99 -39.73
N SER A 12 -31.25 -23.86 -40.29
CA SER A 12 -29.92 -23.76 -40.88
C SER A 12 -28.87 -23.71 -39.77
N LEU A 13 -28.03 -24.73 -39.69
CA LEU A 13 -26.81 -24.73 -38.88
C LEU A 13 -25.89 -23.58 -39.34
N THR A 14 -25.83 -22.50 -38.58
CA THR A 14 -24.71 -21.55 -38.59
C THR A 14 -23.87 -21.76 -37.33
N ALA A 15 -23.18 -22.90 -37.27
CA ALA A 15 -22.19 -23.23 -36.24
C ALA A 15 -20.76 -22.94 -36.71
N LEU A 16 -20.57 -21.87 -37.48
CA LEU A 16 -19.29 -21.38 -37.96
C LEU A 16 -19.25 -19.87 -37.73
N SER A 17 -18.60 -19.44 -36.63
CA SER A 17 -17.88 -18.15 -36.55
C SER A 17 -17.34 -17.78 -35.16
N SER A 18 -17.66 -18.48 -34.07
CA SER A 18 -17.06 -18.14 -32.76
C SER A 18 -15.59 -18.57 -32.66
N SER A 19 -15.25 -19.79 -33.10
CA SER A 19 -13.87 -20.32 -33.02
C SER A 19 -12.87 -19.60 -33.93
N GLN A 20 -13.28 -19.21 -35.15
CA GLN A 20 -12.42 -18.49 -36.10
C GLN A 20 -12.17 -17.03 -35.70
N VAL A 21 -13.12 -16.36 -35.05
CA VAL A 21 -12.95 -15.01 -34.49
C VAL A 21 -12.07 -15.05 -33.23
N LEU A 22 -12.09 -16.16 -32.49
CA LEU A 22 -11.24 -16.38 -31.31
C LEU A 22 -9.76 -16.59 -31.67
N GLU A 23 -9.45 -17.30 -32.74
CA GLU A 23 -8.07 -17.44 -33.24
C GLU A 23 -7.50 -16.13 -33.80
N THR A 24 -8.32 -15.28 -34.43
CA THR A 24 -7.84 -14.03 -35.08
C THR A 24 -7.42 -12.93 -34.11
N ARG A 25 -7.98 -12.88 -32.88
CA ARG A 25 -7.49 -11.90 -31.86
C ARG A 25 -6.23 -12.38 -31.14
N GLN A 26 -6.01 -13.69 -31.05
CA GLN A 26 -4.84 -14.26 -30.38
C GLN A 26 -3.59 -14.22 -31.27
N SER A 27 -3.74 -14.18 -32.59
CA SER A 27 -2.64 -14.11 -33.58
C SER A 27 -2.01 -12.72 -33.76
N ASP A 28 -2.70 -11.64 -33.35
CA ASP A 28 -2.33 -10.27 -33.78
C ASP A 28 -1.67 -9.42 -32.67
N TRP A 29 -1.61 -9.89 -31.41
CA TRP A 29 -0.95 -9.12 -30.35
C TRP A 29 0.56 -9.07 -30.56
N ARG A 30 1.08 -7.91 -30.96
CA ARG A 30 2.52 -7.64 -31.05
C ARG A 30 3.00 -6.87 -29.83
N VAL A 31 4.17 -7.25 -29.33
CA VAL A 31 4.79 -6.54 -28.21
C VAL A 31 5.02 -5.08 -28.59
N GLY A 32 4.52 -4.15 -27.77
CA GLY A 32 4.62 -2.71 -28.02
C GLY A 32 3.71 -2.17 -29.14
N GLN A 33 2.70 -2.92 -29.57
CA GLN A 33 1.75 -2.47 -30.59
C GLN A 33 1.03 -1.17 -30.21
N THR A 34 0.50 -0.45 -31.19
CA THR A 34 -0.33 0.72 -30.91
C THR A 34 -1.70 0.30 -30.38
N VAL A 35 -2.12 0.86 -29.25
CA VAL A 35 -3.41 0.63 -28.58
C VAL A 35 -4.25 1.90 -28.64
N SER A 36 -5.50 1.80 -29.09
CA SER A 36 -6.41 2.95 -29.11
C SER A 36 -6.97 3.22 -27.71
N THR A 37 -6.93 4.47 -27.26
CA THR A 37 -7.45 4.91 -25.96
C THR A 37 -8.20 6.24 -26.08
N SER A 38 -8.92 6.64 -25.03
CA SER A 38 -9.54 7.96 -24.93
C SER A 38 -8.53 9.13 -24.91
N SER A 39 -7.27 8.86 -24.59
CA SER A 39 -6.18 9.83 -24.65
C SER A 39 -5.57 9.97 -26.06
N GLY A 40 -5.89 9.04 -26.96
CA GLY A 40 -5.31 8.92 -28.30
C GLY A 40 -4.69 7.53 -28.53
N PRO A 41 -4.15 7.26 -29.74
CA PRO A 41 -3.41 6.03 -30.01
C PRO A 41 -2.08 6.00 -29.23
N VAL A 42 -1.84 4.97 -28.43
CA VAL A 42 -0.67 4.83 -27.56
C VAL A 42 0.26 3.75 -28.09
N THR A 43 1.53 4.08 -28.33
CA THR A 43 2.56 3.11 -28.74
C THR A 43 3.55 2.88 -27.60
N GLY A 44 3.76 1.62 -27.24
CA GLY A 44 4.71 1.18 -26.21
C GLY A 44 5.92 0.47 -26.81
N HIS A 45 6.60 -0.35 -26.00
CA HIS A 45 7.71 -1.20 -26.45
C HIS A 45 7.82 -2.48 -25.60
N ALA A 46 8.78 -3.33 -25.92
CA ALA A 46 9.12 -4.49 -25.11
C ALA A 46 9.79 -4.05 -23.79
N ALA A 47 9.35 -4.63 -22.67
CA ALA A 47 9.94 -4.36 -21.37
C ALA A 47 11.36 -4.93 -21.30
N ALA A 48 12.32 -4.11 -20.85
CA ALA A 48 13.71 -4.54 -20.71
C ALA A 48 13.82 -5.74 -19.74
N GLY A 49 14.49 -6.82 -20.13
CA GLY A 49 14.64 -8.04 -19.32
C GLY A 49 13.35 -8.87 -19.20
N SER A 50 12.32 -8.54 -19.98
CA SER A 50 11.06 -9.29 -20.07
C SER A 50 10.43 -9.03 -21.44
N GLU A 51 11.13 -9.43 -22.52
CA GLU A 51 10.87 -9.00 -23.90
C GLU A 51 9.51 -9.43 -24.46
N LYS A 52 8.83 -10.36 -23.77
CA LYS A 52 7.45 -10.79 -24.07
C LYS A 52 6.38 -9.87 -23.46
N VAL A 53 6.75 -8.95 -22.58
CA VAL A 53 5.87 -7.97 -21.95
C VAL A 53 5.92 -6.69 -22.77
N SER A 54 4.75 -6.15 -23.10
CA SER A 54 4.61 -4.78 -23.59
C SER A 54 4.53 -3.83 -22.40
N GLU A 55 5.34 -2.78 -22.41
CA GLU A 55 5.22 -1.66 -21.48
C GLU A 55 4.83 -0.38 -22.22
N TYR A 56 3.85 0.31 -21.65
CA TYR A 56 3.33 1.60 -22.09
C TYR A 56 3.48 2.56 -20.92
N LEU A 57 4.48 3.42 -20.99
CA LEU A 57 4.92 4.26 -19.88
C LEU A 57 4.56 5.74 -20.17
N GLY A 58 4.00 6.44 -19.20
CA GLY A 58 3.70 7.88 -19.32
C GLY A 58 2.49 8.21 -20.19
N ILE A 59 1.36 7.50 -20.02
CA ILE A 59 0.10 7.82 -20.70
C ILE A 59 -0.67 8.90 -19.93
N PRO A 60 -1.01 10.06 -20.53
CA PRO A 60 -1.74 11.11 -19.84
C PRO A 60 -3.19 10.67 -19.59
N TYR A 61 -3.64 10.74 -18.33
CA TYR A 61 -5.04 10.51 -17.96
C TYR A 61 -5.75 11.81 -17.57
N ALA A 62 -4.99 12.86 -17.22
CA ALA A 62 -5.51 14.17 -16.88
C ALA A 62 -4.75 15.29 -17.59
N LYS A 63 -5.38 16.46 -17.71
CA LYS A 63 -4.69 17.67 -18.16
C LYS A 63 -3.61 18.05 -17.13
N PRO A 64 -2.49 18.66 -17.57
CA PRO A 64 -1.44 19.13 -16.66
C PRO A 64 -2.03 20.05 -15.57
N PRO A 65 -1.87 19.75 -14.27
CA PRO A 65 -2.46 20.53 -13.18
C PRO A 65 -1.64 21.79 -12.85
N VAL A 66 -1.28 22.56 -13.88
CA VAL A 66 -0.43 23.76 -13.80
C VAL A 66 -1.26 25.05 -13.86
N GLY A 67 -0.67 26.16 -13.43
CA GLY A 67 -1.32 27.48 -13.46
C GLY A 67 -2.66 27.49 -12.72
N ASN A 68 -3.74 27.79 -13.43
CA ASN A 68 -5.09 27.82 -12.85
C ASN A 68 -5.62 26.44 -12.40
N LEU A 69 -5.02 25.34 -12.87
CA LEU A 69 -5.37 23.98 -12.44
C LEU A 69 -4.59 23.53 -11.20
N ARG A 70 -3.58 24.29 -10.77
CA ARG A 70 -2.90 24.01 -9.51
C ARG A 70 -3.91 24.10 -8.36
N PHE A 71 -3.88 23.11 -7.47
CA PHE A 71 -4.82 22.91 -6.35
C PHE A 71 -6.28 22.65 -6.73
N ALA A 72 -6.62 22.57 -8.03
CA ALA A 72 -7.96 22.24 -8.48
C ALA A 72 -8.13 20.73 -8.66
N ALA A 73 -9.38 20.26 -8.65
CA ALA A 73 -9.71 18.90 -9.07
C ALA A 73 -9.14 18.62 -10.48
N PRO A 74 -8.65 17.40 -10.75
CA PRO A 74 -8.10 17.07 -12.04
C PRO A 74 -9.17 17.12 -13.13
N GLN A 75 -8.75 17.45 -14.35
CA GLN A 75 -9.62 17.41 -15.52
C GLN A 75 -9.17 16.29 -16.44
N LYS A 76 -10.13 15.51 -16.94
CA LYS A 76 -9.87 14.43 -17.90
C LYS A 76 -9.05 14.93 -19.09
N PHE A 77 -8.04 14.15 -19.48
CA PHE A 77 -7.34 14.34 -20.74
C PHE A 77 -8.11 13.64 -21.86
N GLU A 78 -8.40 14.37 -22.93
CA GLU A 78 -8.96 13.82 -24.16
C GLU A 78 -8.12 14.33 -25.32
N GLY A 79 -7.70 13.41 -26.18
CA GLY A 79 -6.79 13.70 -27.28
C GLY A 79 -6.95 12.70 -28.41
N SER A 80 -6.57 13.11 -29.61
CA SER A 80 -6.56 12.26 -30.81
C SER A 80 -5.15 12.04 -31.38
N ALA A 81 -4.16 12.78 -30.86
CA ALA A 81 -2.78 12.67 -31.32
C ALA A 81 -2.13 11.37 -30.83
N PRO A 82 -1.26 10.74 -31.64
CA PRO A 82 -0.48 9.58 -31.19
C PRO A 82 0.42 9.93 -29.98
N ILE A 83 0.44 9.04 -28.99
CA ILE A 83 1.24 9.13 -27.76
C ILE A 83 2.39 8.13 -27.85
N ASN A 84 3.61 8.62 -27.69
CA ASN A 84 4.80 7.78 -27.53
C ASN A 84 4.99 7.44 -26.05
N ALA A 85 4.49 6.28 -25.63
CA ALA A 85 4.52 5.80 -24.25
C ALA A 85 5.70 4.86 -24.00
N THR A 86 6.92 5.31 -24.31
CA THR A 86 8.15 4.51 -24.18
C THR A 86 9.04 4.91 -23.01
N LYS A 87 8.62 5.88 -22.20
CA LYS A 87 9.37 6.38 -21.05
C LYS A 87 8.39 6.76 -19.95
N PHE A 88 8.78 6.51 -18.70
CA PHE A 88 8.05 7.05 -17.56
C PHE A 88 7.90 8.57 -17.70
N SER A 89 6.72 9.08 -17.32
CA SER A 89 6.52 10.52 -17.19
C SER A 89 7.40 11.09 -16.08
N LEU A 90 7.46 12.41 -15.99
CA LEU A 90 8.02 13.08 -14.82
C LEU A 90 7.22 12.73 -13.56
N SER A 91 7.92 12.73 -12.43
CA SER A 91 7.33 12.50 -11.12
C SER A 91 6.60 13.73 -10.63
N CYS A 92 5.55 13.55 -9.82
CA CYS A 92 4.90 14.68 -9.19
C CYS A 92 5.85 15.40 -8.24
N TYR A 93 5.65 16.71 -8.09
CA TYR A 93 6.47 17.53 -7.20
C TYR A 93 6.40 17.00 -5.77
N ALA A 94 7.54 16.51 -5.29
CA ALA A 94 7.73 15.89 -4.00
C ALA A 94 8.81 16.66 -3.23
N SER A 95 8.99 16.31 -1.97
CA SER A 95 10.08 16.85 -1.16
C SER A 95 11.44 16.69 -1.86
N PRO A 96 12.16 17.78 -2.22
CA PRO A 96 13.61 17.68 -2.39
C PRO A 96 14.16 17.27 -1.03
N GLY A 97 14.77 16.09 -0.96
CA GLY A 97 15.14 15.48 0.30
C GLY A 97 16.00 16.37 1.19
N SER A 98 16.09 16.02 2.48
CA SER A 98 16.92 16.77 3.42
C SER A 98 18.40 16.64 3.04
N ASN A 99 19.12 17.76 2.96
CA ASN A 99 20.58 17.78 2.85
C ASN A 99 21.30 17.49 4.18
N ASP A 100 20.56 17.04 5.20
CA ASP A 100 21.13 16.67 6.50
C ASP A 100 21.99 15.42 6.32
N THR A 101 23.30 15.62 6.23
CA THR A 101 24.27 14.54 6.23
C THR A 101 24.45 14.01 7.64
N ALA A 102 24.08 12.75 7.84
CA ALA A 102 24.32 12.08 9.10
C ALA A 102 25.82 12.05 9.43
N THR A 103 26.15 12.31 10.69
CA THR A 103 27.54 12.24 11.16
C THR A 103 28.03 10.79 11.18
N PRO A 104 29.35 10.54 11.09
CA PRO A 104 29.91 9.20 11.22
C PRO A 104 29.46 8.49 12.51
N GLU A 105 29.31 9.24 13.61
CA GLU A 105 28.84 8.69 14.88
C GLU A 105 27.37 8.24 14.82
N GLN A 106 26.50 9.02 14.16
CA GLN A 106 25.09 8.65 13.95
C GLN A 106 24.97 7.39 13.08
N LEU A 107 25.79 7.28 12.04
CA LEU A 107 25.82 6.09 11.17
C LEU A 107 26.30 4.84 11.89
N LEU A 108 27.33 4.97 12.75
CA LEU A 108 27.80 3.87 13.59
C LEU A 108 26.72 3.44 14.59
N LYS A 109 26.03 4.39 15.23
CA LYS A 109 24.92 4.12 16.15
C LYS A 109 23.74 3.44 15.46
N ALA A 110 23.48 3.77 14.19
CA ALA A 110 22.40 3.17 13.41
C ALA A 110 22.66 1.69 13.07
N ASN A 111 23.89 1.20 13.24
CA ASN A 111 24.28 -0.19 12.96
C ASN A 111 23.75 -0.68 11.59
N LEU A 112 23.95 0.16 10.57
CA LEU A 112 23.49 -0.09 9.21
C LEU A 112 24.20 -1.30 8.62
N THR A 113 23.47 -2.10 7.87
CA THR A 113 24.10 -3.13 7.04
C THR A 113 24.60 -2.52 5.74
N SER A 114 25.42 -3.27 4.99
CA SER A 114 25.79 -2.87 3.62
C SER A 114 24.59 -2.78 2.66
N GLN A 115 23.46 -3.39 3.04
CA GLN A 115 22.24 -3.49 2.25
C GLN A 115 21.27 -2.35 2.47
N VAL A 116 21.55 -1.39 3.35
CA VAL A 116 20.75 -0.15 3.48
C VAL A 116 20.59 0.60 2.14
N LYS A 117 21.52 0.37 1.19
CA LYS A 117 21.44 0.82 -0.21
C LYS A 117 20.21 0.32 -0.98
N VAL A 118 19.51 -0.70 -0.47
CA VAL A 118 18.21 -1.16 -1.00
C VAL A 118 17.22 0.00 -1.10
N ILE A 119 17.22 0.92 -0.13
CA ILE A 119 16.38 2.12 -0.15
C ILE A 119 16.74 3.01 -1.34
N GLN A 120 18.03 3.33 -1.50
CA GLN A 120 18.52 4.16 -2.61
C GLN A 120 18.33 3.50 -3.99
N THR A 121 18.39 2.18 -4.03
CA THR A 121 18.34 1.43 -5.29
C THR A 121 16.91 1.24 -5.77
N PHE A 122 15.99 0.95 -4.84
CA PHE A 122 14.64 0.53 -5.19
C PHE A 122 13.54 1.51 -4.81
N TYR A 123 13.69 2.31 -3.75
CA TYR A 123 12.63 3.19 -3.24
C TYR A 123 12.89 4.67 -3.49
N THR A 124 14.12 5.04 -3.84
CA THR A 124 14.43 6.42 -4.24
C THR A 124 14.05 6.65 -5.69
N ASP A 125 13.19 7.64 -5.89
CA ASP A 125 12.91 8.15 -7.22
C ASP A 125 14.11 8.93 -7.76
N LYS A 126 14.56 8.56 -8.95
CA LYS A 126 15.71 9.17 -9.64
C LYS A 126 15.27 10.03 -10.83
N ASN A 127 13.97 10.18 -11.00
CA ASN A 127 13.39 10.91 -12.12
C ASN A 127 13.30 12.41 -11.83
N GLN A 128 13.14 13.21 -12.88
CA GLN A 128 12.88 14.64 -12.74
C GLN A 128 11.44 14.86 -12.24
N GLN A 129 11.26 15.91 -11.44
CA GLN A 129 9.95 16.30 -10.91
C GLN A 129 9.31 17.40 -11.74
N SER A 130 7.98 17.37 -11.83
CA SER A 130 7.16 18.39 -12.49
C SER A 130 5.77 18.44 -11.87
N GLU A 131 5.07 19.55 -12.03
CA GLU A 131 3.64 19.60 -11.77
C GLU A 131 2.82 18.94 -12.90
N ASP A 132 3.36 18.92 -14.12
CA ASP A 132 2.83 18.10 -15.21
C ASP A 132 3.24 16.64 -15.00
N CYS A 133 2.49 15.94 -14.16
CA CYS A 133 2.84 14.60 -13.66
C CYS A 133 1.69 13.59 -13.66
N LEU A 134 0.48 13.96 -14.12
CA LEU A 134 -0.72 13.11 -14.05
C LEU A 134 -0.78 12.10 -15.22
N TYR A 135 0.11 11.12 -15.14
CA TYR A 135 0.26 10.03 -16.10
C TYR A 135 0.17 8.67 -15.40
N LEU A 136 -0.11 7.64 -16.19
CA LEU A 136 -0.13 6.25 -15.77
C LEU A 136 0.70 5.36 -16.69
N ASN A 137 0.97 4.15 -16.23
CA ASN A 137 1.76 3.15 -16.95
C ASN A 137 0.99 1.84 -17.01
N VAL A 138 1.16 1.07 -18.09
CA VAL A 138 0.52 -0.25 -18.28
C VAL A 138 1.57 -1.28 -18.69
N TRP A 139 1.63 -2.40 -17.98
CA TRP A 139 2.37 -3.59 -18.37
C TRP A 139 1.40 -4.72 -18.68
N THR A 140 1.55 -5.31 -19.87
CA THR A 140 0.70 -6.42 -20.32
C THR A 140 1.51 -7.34 -21.22
N LYS A 141 1.25 -8.63 -21.17
CA LYS A 141 1.81 -9.61 -22.11
C LYS A 141 0.71 -10.14 -23.03
N PRO A 142 1.03 -10.64 -24.24
CA PRO A 142 0.05 -11.29 -25.11
C PRO A 142 -0.87 -12.24 -24.34
N GLN A 143 -2.13 -12.33 -24.74
CA GLN A 143 -3.12 -13.16 -24.05
C GLN A 143 -2.74 -14.64 -24.23
N VAL A 144 -2.26 -15.28 -23.16
CA VAL A 144 -1.98 -16.73 -23.10
C VAL A 144 -2.78 -17.26 -21.92
N GLY A 145 -3.83 -18.03 -22.17
CA GLY A 145 -4.78 -18.44 -21.12
C GLY A 145 -6.08 -17.64 -21.19
N GLU A 146 -6.28 -16.69 -20.29
CA GLU A 146 -7.53 -15.92 -20.19
C GLU A 146 -7.70 -14.91 -21.34
N ARG A 147 -8.96 -14.69 -21.77
CA ARG A 147 -9.31 -13.75 -22.86
C ARG A 147 -9.16 -12.28 -22.47
N LYS A 148 -9.45 -11.97 -21.20
CA LYS A 148 -9.25 -10.66 -20.56
C LYS A 148 -8.65 -10.95 -19.20
N LYS A 149 -7.48 -10.39 -18.89
CA LYS A 149 -6.76 -10.69 -17.64
C LYS A 149 -7.25 -9.84 -16.48
N ALA A 150 -7.14 -10.37 -15.27
CA ALA A 150 -7.27 -9.54 -14.07
C ALA A 150 -6.31 -8.34 -14.13
N VAL A 151 -6.79 -7.19 -13.65
CA VAL A 151 -6.06 -5.92 -13.68
C VAL A 151 -5.68 -5.57 -12.25
N MET A 152 -4.37 -5.44 -11.99
CA MET A 152 -3.85 -4.99 -10.71
C MET A 152 -3.37 -3.54 -10.85
N VAL A 153 -3.98 -2.63 -10.09
CA VAL A 153 -3.69 -1.19 -10.17
C VAL A 153 -2.97 -0.73 -8.90
N TRP A 154 -1.70 -0.39 -9.06
CA TRP A 154 -0.79 0.03 -8.00
C TRP A 154 -0.95 1.51 -7.66
N ILE A 155 -1.17 1.79 -6.38
CA ILE A 155 -1.08 3.13 -5.80
C ILE A 155 0.13 3.15 -4.85
N TYR A 156 1.14 3.97 -5.17
CA TYR A 156 2.36 4.05 -4.35
C TYR A 156 2.12 4.80 -3.03
N GLY A 157 2.89 4.42 -2.01
CA GLY A 157 3.00 5.12 -0.73
C GLY A 157 4.02 6.26 -0.71
N GLY A 158 4.41 6.69 0.49
CA GLY A 158 5.33 7.81 0.70
C GLY A 158 4.73 8.96 1.51
N SER A 159 3.97 8.60 2.56
CA SER A 159 3.32 9.54 3.50
C SER A 159 2.49 10.64 2.83
N PHE A 160 1.98 10.41 1.61
CA PHE A 160 1.34 11.41 0.75
C PHE A 160 2.21 12.62 0.38
N THR A 161 3.52 12.57 0.61
CA THR A 161 4.46 13.70 0.42
C THR A 161 5.55 13.44 -0.61
N PHE A 162 5.87 12.17 -0.84
CA PHE A 162 6.81 11.69 -1.86
C PHE A 162 6.29 10.39 -2.49
N GLY A 163 7.03 9.89 -3.48
CA GLY A 163 6.67 8.69 -4.23
C GLY A 163 6.47 8.98 -5.72
N SER A 164 6.62 7.95 -6.55
CA SER A 164 6.41 8.03 -7.99
C SER A 164 6.25 6.63 -8.56
N THR A 165 5.58 6.52 -9.71
CA THR A 165 5.52 5.28 -10.48
C THR A 165 6.83 4.90 -11.17
N SER A 166 7.79 5.82 -11.30
CA SER A 166 9.14 5.53 -11.86
C SER A 166 10.09 4.85 -10.86
N ILE A 167 9.67 4.70 -9.61
CA ILE A 167 10.44 4.00 -8.57
C ILE A 167 10.62 2.52 -8.96
N THR A 168 11.87 2.07 -8.98
CA THR A 168 12.24 0.73 -9.50
C THR A 168 11.54 -0.41 -8.77
N ALA A 169 11.28 -0.27 -7.45
CA ALA A 169 10.55 -1.26 -6.64
C ALA A 169 9.16 -1.61 -7.22
N TYR A 170 8.55 -0.70 -7.99
CA TYR A 170 7.17 -0.84 -8.47
C TYR A 170 7.10 -1.18 -9.97
N ASN A 171 8.21 -1.61 -10.57
CA ASN A 171 8.22 -1.97 -11.99
C ASN A 171 7.34 -3.20 -12.25
N GLY A 172 6.20 -2.99 -12.91
CA GLY A 172 5.18 -4.01 -13.13
C GLY A 172 5.58 -5.13 -14.11
N ARG A 173 6.74 -5.03 -14.79
CA ARG A 173 7.12 -5.97 -15.85
C ARG A 173 7.16 -7.43 -15.38
N HIS A 174 7.73 -7.68 -14.20
CA HIS A 174 7.89 -9.05 -13.72
C HIS A 174 6.57 -9.62 -13.22
N LEU A 175 5.75 -8.81 -12.55
CA LEU A 175 4.43 -9.23 -12.10
C LEU A 175 3.54 -9.60 -13.32
N ALA A 176 3.53 -8.77 -14.37
CA ALA A 176 2.83 -9.09 -15.62
C ALA A 176 3.40 -10.34 -16.31
N ALA A 177 4.74 -10.48 -16.35
CA ALA A 177 5.42 -11.62 -16.96
C ALA A 177 5.08 -12.95 -16.27
N LEU A 178 5.19 -12.97 -14.94
CA LEU A 178 5.16 -14.19 -14.12
C LEU A 178 3.73 -14.63 -13.79
N GLU A 179 2.83 -13.66 -13.55
CA GLU A 179 1.53 -13.96 -12.94
C GLU A 179 0.33 -13.86 -13.90
N ASP A 180 0.55 -13.50 -15.17
CA ASP A 180 -0.52 -13.38 -16.17
C ASP A 180 -1.65 -12.43 -15.78
N VAL A 181 -1.26 -11.24 -15.34
CA VAL A 181 -2.14 -10.11 -15.03
C VAL A 181 -1.75 -8.90 -15.88
N VAL A 182 -2.66 -7.94 -16.02
CA VAL A 182 -2.31 -6.58 -16.46
C VAL A 182 -1.98 -5.75 -15.23
N VAL A 183 -0.83 -5.09 -15.24
CA VAL A 183 -0.40 -4.21 -14.15
C VAL A 183 -0.53 -2.76 -14.60
N VAL A 184 -1.13 -1.92 -13.78
CA VAL A 184 -1.22 -0.48 -13.99
C VAL A 184 -0.62 0.23 -12.79
N SER A 185 0.04 1.36 -13.00
CA SER A 185 0.42 2.27 -11.91
C SER A 185 0.13 3.72 -12.31
N MET A 186 -0.27 4.59 -11.38
CA MET A 186 -0.52 6.00 -11.67
C MET A 186 0.24 6.94 -10.74
N ASN A 187 0.70 8.06 -11.29
CA ASN A 187 1.08 9.22 -10.50
C ASN A 187 -0.16 9.96 -9.99
N TYR A 188 -0.07 10.53 -8.80
CA TYR A 188 -1.06 11.43 -8.20
C TYR A 188 -0.34 12.56 -7.48
N ARG A 189 -0.97 13.74 -7.38
CA ARG A 189 -0.34 14.89 -6.70
C ARG A 189 -0.16 14.61 -5.20
N LEU A 190 0.94 15.12 -4.68
CA LEU A 190 1.40 14.91 -3.30
C LEU A 190 1.44 16.23 -2.53
N ASN A 191 1.62 16.15 -1.21
CA ASN A 191 1.77 17.28 -0.29
C ASN A 191 0.71 18.38 -0.53
N ILE A 192 1.04 19.66 -0.40
CA ILE A 192 0.09 20.76 -0.65
C ILE A 192 -0.49 20.75 -2.08
N PHE A 193 0.23 20.20 -3.06
CA PHE A 193 -0.27 20.12 -4.45
C PHE A 193 -1.42 19.12 -4.59
N GLY A 194 -1.40 18.04 -3.81
CA GLY A 194 -2.45 17.00 -3.76
C GLY A 194 -3.47 17.19 -2.64
N PHE A 195 -3.10 17.86 -1.56
CA PHE A 195 -3.90 18.04 -0.36
C PHE A 195 -3.91 19.51 0.09
N PRO A 196 -4.34 20.44 -0.79
CA PRO A 196 -4.52 21.84 -0.42
C PRO A 196 -5.71 21.97 0.53
N ALA A 197 -5.72 23.06 1.31
CA ALA A 197 -6.82 23.38 2.23
C ALA A 197 -7.26 24.84 2.07
N HIS A 198 -7.45 25.24 0.81
CA HIS A 198 -8.06 26.52 0.48
C HIS A 198 -9.55 26.49 0.89
N PRO A 199 -10.08 27.46 1.67
CA PRO A 199 -11.44 27.40 2.22
C PRO A 199 -12.56 27.23 1.18
N ASN A 200 -12.41 27.79 -0.01
CA ASN A 200 -13.39 27.69 -1.10
C ASN A 200 -12.97 26.67 -2.17
N GLY A 201 -11.94 25.89 -1.90
CA GLY A 201 -11.32 24.97 -2.84
C GLY A 201 -11.82 23.54 -2.70
N THR A 202 -11.39 22.71 -3.64
CA THR A 202 -11.57 21.26 -3.53
C THR A 202 -10.46 20.68 -2.67
N TYR A 203 -10.83 19.96 -1.62
CA TYR A 203 -9.90 19.19 -0.80
C TYR A 203 -9.54 17.88 -1.51
N ASN A 204 -8.49 17.21 -1.04
CA ASN A 204 -8.16 15.83 -1.44
C ASN A 204 -7.99 15.63 -2.96
N VAL A 205 -7.48 16.63 -3.67
CA VAL A 205 -7.34 16.56 -5.14
C VAL A 205 -6.41 15.41 -5.59
N GLY A 206 -5.47 14.98 -4.76
CA GLY A 206 -4.65 13.78 -5.00
C GLY A 206 -5.45 12.47 -4.98
N ILE A 207 -6.52 12.37 -4.17
CA ILE A 207 -7.44 11.21 -4.21
C ILE A 207 -8.34 11.29 -5.46
N LEU A 208 -8.70 12.50 -5.88
CA LEU A 208 -9.42 12.71 -7.15
C LEU A 208 -8.56 12.41 -8.37
N ASP A 209 -7.24 12.66 -8.32
CA ASP A 209 -6.28 12.26 -9.35
C ASP A 209 -6.32 10.74 -9.53
N GLN A 210 -6.24 10.01 -8.41
CA GLN A 210 -6.36 8.55 -8.42
C GLN A 210 -7.70 8.10 -8.99
N ARG A 211 -8.83 8.71 -8.58
CA ARG A 211 -10.16 8.36 -9.11
C ARG A 211 -10.23 8.55 -10.63
N LEU A 212 -9.72 9.67 -11.15
CA LEU A 212 -9.73 9.93 -12.58
C LEU A 212 -8.84 8.94 -13.35
N ALA A 213 -7.69 8.55 -12.77
CA ALA A 213 -6.88 7.47 -13.34
C ALA A 213 -7.63 6.13 -13.36
N LEU A 214 -8.41 5.80 -12.32
CA LEU A 214 -9.24 4.60 -12.30
C LEU A 214 -10.38 4.64 -13.32
N GLU A 215 -10.99 5.79 -13.55
CA GLU A 215 -11.96 5.98 -14.63
C GLU A 215 -11.33 5.76 -15.99
N TRP A 216 -10.10 6.27 -16.20
CA TRP A 216 -9.33 5.97 -17.40
C TRP A 216 -9.06 4.47 -17.56
N VAL A 217 -8.67 3.77 -16.48
CA VAL A 217 -8.42 2.32 -16.51
C VAL A 217 -9.70 1.57 -16.88
N ARG A 218 -10.82 1.85 -16.21
CA ARG A 218 -12.13 1.24 -16.52
C ARG A 218 -12.49 1.39 -18.01
N ASP A 219 -12.27 2.57 -18.56
CA ASP A 219 -12.71 2.90 -19.92
C ASP A 219 -11.75 2.38 -21.02
N ASN A 220 -10.49 2.06 -20.69
CA ASN A 220 -9.46 1.77 -21.69
C ASN A 220 -8.77 0.40 -21.54
N ILE A 221 -8.76 -0.20 -20.35
CA ILE A 221 -7.88 -1.35 -20.06
C ILE A 221 -8.21 -2.61 -20.87
N GLU A 222 -9.45 -2.72 -21.36
CA GLU A 222 -9.85 -3.79 -22.28
C GLU A 222 -9.01 -3.81 -23.55
N ASN A 223 -8.63 -2.64 -24.08
CA ASN A 223 -7.80 -2.54 -25.29
C ASN A 223 -6.35 -2.99 -25.03
N PHE A 224 -5.91 -3.01 -23.77
CA PHE A 224 -4.64 -3.59 -23.34
C PHE A 224 -4.75 -5.09 -22.98
N GLY A 225 -5.94 -5.68 -23.15
CA GLY A 225 -6.24 -7.06 -22.82
C GLY A 225 -6.57 -7.31 -21.34
N GLY A 226 -6.86 -6.26 -20.57
CA GLY A 226 -7.37 -6.37 -19.21
C GLY A 226 -8.88 -6.56 -19.16
N ASP A 227 -9.38 -7.00 -18.02
CA ASP A 227 -10.81 -7.11 -17.72
C ASP A 227 -11.27 -5.94 -16.86
N PRO A 228 -12.07 -4.99 -17.39
CA PRO A 228 -12.54 -3.85 -16.61
C PRO A 228 -13.49 -4.26 -15.47
N SER A 229 -13.98 -5.51 -15.43
CA SER A 229 -14.78 -6.04 -14.32
C SER A 229 -13.95 -6.73 -13.23
N ARG A 230 -12.65 -6.94 -13.44
CA ARG A 230 -11.72 -7.57 -12.49
C ARG A 230 -10.54 -6.65 -12.19
N ILE A 231 -10.86 -5.42 -11.76
CA ILE A 231 -9.88 -4.42 -11.32
C ILE A 231 -9.64 -4.62 -9.81
N THR A 232 -8.42 -4.96 -9.43
CA THR A 232 -7.97 -5.01 -8.04
C THR A 232 -7.11 -3.79 -7.77
N LEU A 233 -7.49 -2.97 -6.79
CA LEU A 233 -6.60 -1.91 -6.31
C LEU A 233 -5.66 -2.50 -5.26
N PHE A 234 -4.38 -2.18 -5.37
CA PHE A 234 -3.39 -2.55 -4.37
C PHE A 234 -2.40 -1.42 -4.15
N GLY A 235 -1.94 -1.28 -2.92
CA GLY A 235 -1.03 -0.22 -2.54
C GLY A 235 -0.35 -0.54 -1.23
N GLU A 236 0.71 0.20 -0.95
CA GLU A 236 1.50 0.08 0.28
C GLU A 236 1.55 1.43 1.00
N SER A 237 1.57 1.40 2.33
CA SER A 237 1.65 2.61 3.17
C SER A 237 0.52 3.61 2.84
N ALA A 238 0.84 4.89 2.62
CA ALA A 238 -0.13 5.91 2.18
C ALA A 238 -0.89 5.54 0.88
N GLY A 239 -0.29 4.70 0.03
CA GLY A 239 -0.94 4.14 -1.15
C GLY A 239 -2.00 3.12 -0.76
N SER A 240 -1.73 2.27 0.23
CA SER A 240 -2.72 1.38 0.84
C SER A 240 -3.87 2.14 1.51
N ALA A 241 -3.55 3.19 2.28
CA ALA A 241 -4.57 4.07 2.84
C ALA A 241 -5.42 4.74 1.75
N SER A 242 -4.81 5.12 0.62
CA SER A 242 -5.53 5.59 -0.57
C SER A 242 -6.49 4.53 -1.11
N VAL A 243 -6.02 3.30 -1.34
CA VAL A 243 -6.86 2.17 -1.75
C VAL A 243 -8.05 2.01 -0.80
N ASP A 244 -7.81 2.12 0.50
CA ASP A 244 -8.86 2.00 1.50
C ASP A 244 -9.87 3.15 1.44
N TYR A 245 -9.41 4.40 1.27
CA TYR A 245 -10.30 5.55 1.02
C TYR A 245 -11.22 5.33 -0.17
N HIS A 246 -10.74 4.74 -1.27
CA HIS A 246 -11.59 4.39 -2.42
C HIS A 246 -12.73 3.44 -2.03
N SER A 247 -12.49 2.53 -1.08
CA SER A 247 -13.52 1.60 -0.59
C SER A 247 -14.66 2.29 0.18
N TYR A 248 -14.43 3.48 0.76
CA TYR A 248 -15.45 4.24 1.48
C TYR A 248 -16.07 5.37 0.66
N ALA A 249 -15.25 6.09 -0.12
CA ALA A 249 -15.68 7.23 -0.94
C ALA A 249 -16.67 6.81 -2.02
N TRP A 250 -16.43 5.67 -2.65
CA TRP A 250 -17.25 5.12 -3.73
C TRP A 250 -17.86 3.77 -3.37
N ALA A 251 -18.25 3.58 -2.12
CA ALA A 251 -18.81 2.31 -1.63
C ALA A 251 -20.04 1.82 -2.43
N SER A 252 -20.83 2.74 -2.98
CA SER A 252 -22.01 2.46 -3.81
C SER A 252 -21.75 2.43 -5.32
N ASP A 253 -20.58 2.87 -5.78
CA ASP A 253 -20.16 2.89 -7.19
C ASP A 253 -18.66 2.57 -7.33
N PRO A 254 -18.22 1.39 -6.87
CA PRO A 254 -16.80 1.04 -6.91
C PRO A 254 -16.40 0.70 -8.35
N ILE A 255 -15.28 1.29 -8.81
CA ILE A 255 -14.59 0.83 -10.04
C ILE A 255 -13.80 -0.46 -9.76
N ALA A 256 -13.27 -0.57 -8.54
CA ALA A 256 -12.59 -1.77 -8.09
C ALA A 256 -13.58 -2.92 -7.87
N SER A 257 -13.12 -4.13 -8.14
CA SER A 257 -13.79 -5.38 -7.77
C SER A 257 -13.26 -5.96 -6.45
N SER A 258 -12.07 -5.54 -6.01
CA SER A 258 -11.43 -5.99 -4.77
C SER A 258 -10.27 -5.06 -4.36
N TYR A 259 -9.81 -5.19 -3.12
CA TYR A 259 -8.78 -4.34 -2.52
C TYR A 259 -7.69 -5.16 -1.84
N ILE A 260 -6.42 -4.81 -2.07
CA ILE A 260 -5.28 -5.31 -1.30
C ILE A 260 -4.65 -4.14 -0.53
N LEU A 261 -4.61 -4.25 0.79
CA LEU A 261 -4.19 -3.20 1.70
C LEU A 261 -2.89 -3.63 2.43
N GLN A 262 -1.75 -3.11 1.99
CA GLN A 262 -0.43 -3.43 2.56
C GLN A 262 0.02 -2.30 3.50
N SER A 263 0.07 -2.58 4.80
CA SER A 263 0.69 -1.71 5.80
C SER A 263 0.12 -0.28 5.85
N GLY A 264 -1.18 -0.11 5.60
CA GLY A 264 -1.84 1.19 5.69
C GLY A 264 -3.35 1.11 5.46
N THR A 265 -4.12 1.86 6.26
CA THR A 265 -5.59 1.89 6.19
C THR A 265 -6.09 3.30 6.51
N VAL A 266 -7.41 3.53 6.41
CA VAL A 266 -8.02 4.80 6.89
C VAL A 266 -7.89 5.01 8.41
N PHE A 267 -7.50 3.98 9.16
CA PHE A 267 -7.28 4.03 10.61
C PHE A 267 -5.80 4.21 11.00
N SER A 268 -4.89 4.35 10.03
CA SER A 268 -3.46 4.46 10.31
C SER A 268 -3.04 5.91 10.59
N TRP A 269 -2.05 6.12 11.46
CA TRP A 269 -1.30 7.39 11.61
C TRP A 269 -2.14 8.62 11.97
N GLY A 270 -3.27 8.41 12.66
CA GLY A 270 -4.19 9.49 13.00
C GLY A 270 -4.91 10.09 11.78
N LEU A 271 -5.02 9.34 10.68
CA LEU A 271 -5.83 9.74 9.53
C LEU A 271 -7.34 9.70 9.84
N PRO A 272 -8.14 10.50 9.10
CA PRO A 272 -7.73 11.63 8.26
C PRO A 272 -7.42 12.89 9.10
N ASN A 273 -6.80 13.91 8.48
CA ASN A 273 -6.63 15.22 9.11
C ASN A 273 -7.97 15.96 9.25
N SER A 274 -8.12 16.73 10.33
CA SER A 274 -9.23 17.68 10.48
C SER A 274 -9.07 18.87 9.52
N GLN A 275 -10.18 19.49 9.12
CA GLN A 275 -10.17 20.72 8.31
C GLN A 275 -9.37 21.84 8.98
N SER A 276 -9.42 21.94 10.31
CA SER A 276 -8.64 22.93 11.06
C SER A 276 -7.14 22.72 10.95
N MET A 277 -6.66 21.47 11.02
CA MET A 277 -5.22 21.18 10.86
C MET A 277 -4.73 21.53 9.46
N ALA A 278 -5.50 21.14 8.44
CA ALA A 278 -5.18 21.42 7.06
C ALA A 278 -5.23 22.92 6.75
N SER A 279 -6.25 23.63 7.24
CA SER A 279 -6.40 25.09 7.08
C SER A 279 -5.25 25.85 7.76
N ASN A 280 -4.86 25.46 8.98
CA ASN A 280 -3.71 26.04 9.67
C ASN A 280 -2.41 25.85 8.87
N ALA A 281 -2.21 24.67 8.30
CA ALA A 281 -1.05 24.41 7.45
C ALA A 281 -1.04 25.26 6.18
N TRP A 282 -2.18 25.34 5.49
CA TRP A 282 -2.35 26.16 4.29
C TRP A 282 -2.03 27.64 4.56
N PHE A 283 -2.62 28.24 5.59
CA PHE A 283 -2.37 29.65 5.90
C PHE A 283 -0.98 29.90 6.49
N SER A 284 -0.40 28.95 7.24
CA SER A 284 0.99 29.05 7.67
C SER A 284 1.96 29.12 6.48
N THR A 285 1.72 28.31 5.45
CA THR A 285 2.49 28.36 4.20
C THR A 285 2.21 29.65 3.43
N ALA A 286 0.95 30.07 3.30
CA ALA A 286 0.59 31.31 2.62
C ALA A 286 1.25 32.55 3.24
N VAL A 287 1.26 32.65 4.57
CA VAL A 287 1.92 33.75 5.30
C VAL A 287 3.42 33.79 5.03
N LYS A 288 4.11 32.63 5.08
CA LYS A 288 5.54 32.54 4.77
C LYS A 288 5.87 32.96 3.33
N LEU A 289 4.94 32.79 2.40
CA LEU A 289 5.08 33.17 0.99
C LEU A 289 4.66 34.62 0.70
N GLY A 290 4.16 35.34 1.72
CA GLY A 290 3.60 36.69 1.57
C GLY A 290 2.28 36.72 0.80
N CYS A 291 1.52 35.62 0.80
CA CYS A 291 0.25 35.51 0.08
C CYS A 291 -0.99 35.90 0.90
N GLY A 292 -0.81 36.21 2.19
CA GLY A 292 -1.90 36.55 3.12
C GLY A 292 -2.20 35.43 4.11
N ASP A 293 -3.22 35.66 4.92
CA ASP A 293 -3.65 34.83 6.03
C ASP A 293 -5.15 34.50 5.96
N VAL A 294 -5.69 33.93 7.03
CA VAL A 294 -7.12 33.57 7.13
C VAL A 294 -8.06 34.78 7.03
N SER A 295 -7.58 36.00 7.32
CA SER A 295 -8.37 37.23 7.26
C SER A 295 -8.32 37.89 5.87
N SER A 296 -7.42 37.44 5.00
CA SER A 296 -7.22 37.98 3.67
C SER A 296 -8.32 37.51 2.70
N PRO A 297 -8.63 38.26 1.61
CA PRO A 297 -9.57 37.78 0.59
C PRO A 297 -9.08 36.45 -0.01
N GLN A 298 -9.89 35.40 0.11
CA GLN A 298 -9.46 34.03 -0.14
C GLN A 298 -9.04 33.80 -1.60
N ASP A 299 -9.73 34.42 -2.55
CA ASP A 299 -9.37 34.35 -3.98
C ASP A 299 -7.99 34.98 -4.25
N ASN A 300 -7.63 36.05 -3.54
CA ASN A 300 -6.31 36.68 -3.67
C ASN A 300 -5.22 35.78 -3.08
N VAL A 301 -5.49 35.12 -1.95
CA VAL A 301 -4.58 34.12 -1.37
C VAL A 301 -4.34 33.00 -2.38
N LEU A 302 -5.41 32.45 -2.98
CA LEU A 302 -5.29 31.38 -3.98
C LEU A 302 -4.52 31.84 -5.23
N LEU A 303 -4.81 33.02 -5.77
CA LEU A 303 -4.11 33.59 -6.92
C LEU A 303 -2.61 33.77 -6.63
N CYS A 304 -2.26 34.28 -5.45
CA CYS A 304 -0.87 34.40 -5.04
C CYS A 304 -0.19 33.04 -4.87
N MET A 305 -0.85 32.09 -4.21
CA MET A 305 -0.31 30.74 -4.02
C MET A 305 -0.05 30.04 -5.36
N ARG A 306 -0.91 30.27 -6.36
CA ARG A 306 -0.71 29.77 -7.74
C ARG A 306 0.41 30.49 -8.49
N SER A 307 0.77 31.71 -8.12
CA SER A 307 1.85 32.46 -8.77
C SER A 307 3.25 32.09 -8.28
N LYS A 308 3.37 31.35 -7.17
CA LYS A 308 4.66 30.91 -6.61
C LYS A 308 5.23 29.74 -7.41
N THR A 309 6.54 29.56 -7.38
CA THR A 309 7.17 28.34 -7.89
C THR A 309 6.93 27.18 -6.92
N PRO A 310 6.94 25.93 -7.41
CA PRO A 310 6.83 24.77 -6.54
C PRO A 310 7.90 24.71 -5.44
N ASP A 311 9.13 25.14 -5.76
CA ASP A 311 10.25 25.24 -4.82
C ASP A 311 10.01 26.24 -3.68
N GLU A 312 9.48 27.43 -4.00
CA GLU A 312 9.13 28.42 -2.98
C GLU A 312 8.08 27.85 -2.03
N ILE A 313 7.03 27.24 -2.60
CA ILE A 313 5.93 26.62 -1.84
C ILE A 313 6.47 25.55 -0.89
N TYR A 314 7.32 24.67 -1.39
CA TYR A 314 7.90 23.60 -0.60
C TYR A 314 8.74 24.14 0.57
N LYS A 315 9.61 25.13 0.33
CA LYS A 315 10.42 25.78 1.38
C LYS A 315 9.57 26.45 2.46
N ALA A 316 8.32 26.77 2.15
CA ALA A 316 7.36 27.36 3.08
C ALA A 316 6.50 26.34 3.85
N PHE A 317 6.74 25.03 3.71
CA PHE A 317 5.97 24.02 4.44
C PHE A 317 6.07 24.18 5.97
N PRO A 318 5.00 23.85 6.71
CA PRO A 318 5.11 23.68 8.15
C PRO A 318 5.91 22.43 8.45
N VAL A 319 6.71 22.48 9.52
CA VAL A 319 7.39 21.30 10.05
C VAL A 319 6.35 20.41 10.72
N GLY A 320 6.38 19.10 10.45
CA GLY A 320 5.49 18.13 11.09
C GLY A 320 5.77 17.98 12.59
N GLN A 321 4.85 17.34 13.31
CA GLN A 321 5.09 16.99 14.71
C GLN A 321 6.19 15.93 14.82
N PRO A 322 7.15 16.05 15.75
CA PRO A 322 8.16 15.02 15.99
C PRO A 322 7.50 13.68 16.32
N GLY A 323 7.99 12.58 15.75
CA GLY A 323 7.35 11.27 15.94
C GLY A 323 6.32 10.89 14.87
N SER A 324 5.78 11.86 14.12
CA SER A 324 4.71 11.60 13.15
C SER A 324 5.22 11.01 11.84
N ILE A 325 4.55 9.96 11.35
CA ILE A 325 4.76 9.40 10.00
C ILE A 325 4.25 10.35 8.93
N LEU A 326 3.20 11.11 9.24
CA LEU A 326 2.51 11.99 8.30
C LEU A 326 2.82 13.47 8.55
N GLY A 327 2.85 14.23 7.44
CA GLY A 327 2.92 15.68 7.45
C GLY A 327 1.54 16.35 7.55
N PRO A 328 1.49 17.69 7.47
CA PRO A 328 0.25 18.43 7.60
C PRO A 328 -0.64 18.39 6.33
N PHE A 329 -0.05 18.11 5.15
CA PHE A 329 -0.76 18.04 3.87
C PHE A 329 -1.00 16.59 3.46
N VAL A 330 -2.07 16.01 3.98
CA VAL A 330 -2.52 14.62 3.76
C VAL A 330 -4.06 14.61 3.61
N PRO A 331 -4.72 13.47 3.34
CA PRO A 331 -6.18 13.41 3.24
C PRO A 331 -6.88 14.07 4.43
N THR A 332 -7.81 14.97 4.11
CA THR A 332 -8.47 15.87 5.05
C THR A 332 -9.97 15.68 4.96
N VAL A 333 -10.67 15.69 6.10
CA VAL A 333 -12.13 15.56 6.14
C VAL A 333 -12.81 16.59 5.25
N ASP A 334 -13.59 16.14 4.27
CA ASP A 334 -14.51 16.94 3.46
C ASP A 334 -15.95 16.41 3.49
N ASN A 335 -16.17 15.27 4.15
CA ASN A 335 -17.43 14.53 4.23
C ASN A 335 -18.07 14.23 2.87
N THR A 336 -17.26 14.23 1.80
CA THR A 336 -17.66 13.91 0.43
C THR A 336 -16.91 12.69 -0.07
N ILE A 337 -15.58 12.71 0.01
CA ILE A 337 -14.72 11.56 -0.30
C ILE A 337 -13.85 11.13 0.88
N ILE A 338 -13.56 12.03 1.82
CA ILE A 338 -12.86 11.72 3.07
C ILE A 338 -13.74 12.09 4.25
N PHE A 339 -14.09 11.10 5.07
CA PHE A 339 -15.12 11.24 6.10
C PHE A 339 -14.54 11.33 7.51
N SER A 340 -15.26 11.97 8.42
CA SER A 340 -14.92 12.03 9.84
C SER A 340 -15.50 10.88 10.68
N ASP A 341 -16.10 9.86 10.06
CA ASP A 341 -16.89 8.84 10.75
C ASP A 341 -16.52 7.40 10.37
N TYR A 342 -15.27 7.14 9.95
CA TYR A 342 -14.80 5.80 9.53
C TYR A 342 -15.15 4.66 10.49
N PRO A 343 -15.07 4.81 11.83
CA PRO A 343 -15.51 3.77 12.76
C PRO A 343 -16.95 3.26 12.58
N TYR A 344 -17.85 4.12 12.10
CA TYR A 344 -19.28 3.81 11.91
C TYR A 344 -19.65 3.69 10.44
N ARG A 345 -18.76 4.12 9.55
CA ARG A 345 -18.97 4.08 8.11
C ARG A 345 -18.73 2.68 7.58
N LYS A 346 -19.57 2.25 6.65
CA LYS A 346 -19.43 0.96 5.98
C LYS A 346 -18.60 1.12 4.71
N PRO A 347 -17.52 0.34 4.52
CA PRO A 347 -16.84 0.28 3.24
C PRO A 347 -17.72 -0.44 2.20
N ALA A 348 -17.30 -0.41 0.94
CA ALA A 348 -17.84 -1.25 -0.12
C ALA A 348 -17.85 -2.72 0.33
N ASN A 349 -18.95 -3.42 0.07
CA ASN A 349 -19.04 -4.86 0.32
C ASN A 349 -18.32 -5.63 -0.80
N LEU A 350 -17.00 -5.52 -0.84
CA LEU A 350 -16.11 -6.14 -1.82
C LEU A 350 -14.98 -6.90 -1.12
N PRO A 351 -14.40 -7.92 -1.75
CA PRO A 351 -13.31 -8.68 -1.16
C PRO A 351 -12.09 -7.84 -0.78
N VAL A 352 -11.47 -8.19 0.35
CA VAL A 352 -10.29 -7.51 0.89
C VAL A 352 -9.20 -8.50 1.30
N LEU A 353 -7.96 -8.24 0.88
CA LEU A 353 -6.75 -8.79 1.49
C LEU A 353 -6.05 -7.67 2.24
N VAL A 354 -5.93 -7.76 3.57
CA VAL A 354 -5.29 -6.72 4.40
C VAL A 354 -4.12 -7.31 5.18
N GLY A 355 -3.07 -6.55 5.43
CA GLY A 355 -2.00 -7.03 6.29
C GLY A 355 -0.90 -6.01 6.51
N ASN A 356 0.08 -6.41 7.30
CA ASN A 356 1.21 -5.60 7.70
C ASN A 356 2.46 -6.47 7.92
N ASN A 357 3.62 -5.84 7.97
CA ASN A 357 4.87 -6.50 8.31
C ASN A 357 4.98 -6.70 9.83
N ASP A 358 5.75 -7.69 10.25
CA ASP A 358 5.89 -8.02 11.68
C ASP A 358 6.54 -6.88 12.48
N TYR A 359 7.50 -6.18 11.87
CA TYR A 359 8.24 -5.09 12.51
C TYR A 359 8.36 -3.86 11.61
N GLU A 360 7.22 -3.27 11.27
CA GLU A 360 7.06 -2.00 10.53
C GLU A 360 7.98 -0.90 11.06
N GLY A 361 8.07 -0.78 12.39
CA GLY A 361 8.91 0.17 13.10
C GLY A 361 10.40 0.07 12.75
N GLY A 362 10.88 -1.03 12.17
CA GLY A 362 12.28 -1.22 11.81
C GLY A 362 12.84 -0.18 10.83
N LEU A 363 12.03 0.28 9.87
CA LEU A 363 12.41 1.37 8.96
C LEU A 363 12.57 2.68 9.74
N PHE A 364 11.50 3.08 10.42
CA PHE A 364 11.42 4.35 11.15
C PHE A 364 12.48 4.43 12.27
N ARG A 365 12.73 3.32 12.98
CA ARG A 365 13.80 3.23 13.96
C ARG A 365 15.16 3.51 13.34
N THR A 366 15.43 2.87 12.21
CA THR A 366 16.70 3.07 11.50
C THR A 366 16.85 4.53 11.07
N GLU A 367 15.80 5.14 10.51
CA GLU A 367 15.79 6.57 10.13
C GLU A 367 16.00 7.52 11.31
N TYR A 368 15.36 7.25 12.44
CA TYR A 368 15.46 8.07 13.65
C TYR A 368 16.89 8.03 14.19
N VAL A 369 17.50 6.84 14.24
CA VAL A 369 18.88 6.71 14.73
C VAL A 369 19.88 7.39 13.78
N ILE A 370 19.67 7.33 12.46
CA ILE A 370 20.47 8.10 11.48
C ILE A 370 20.37 9.61 11.75
N LYS A 371 19.21 10.09 12.23
CA LYS A 371 19.00 11.49 12.66
C LYS A 371 19.52 11.78 14.08
N GLY A 372 20.17 10.81 14.74
CA GLY A 372 20.67 10.95 16.12
C GLY A 372 19.59 10.82 17.20
N ILE A 373 18.39 10.34 16.85
CA ILE A 373 17.29 10.14 17.78
C ILE A 373 17.20 8.66 18.13
N VAL A 374 17.42 8.35 19.41
CA VAL A 374 17.33 6.98 19.94
C VAL A 374 16.15 6.90 20.89
N LEU A 375 15.21 6.02 20.57
CA LEU A 375 14.01 5.75 21.38
C LEU A 375 14.08 4.32 21.94
N THR A 376 13.33 4.06 23.01
CA THR A 376 13.33 2.77 23.71
C THR A 376 12.69 1.67 22.87
N ASP A 377 13.00 0.41 23.18
CA ASP A 377 12.34 -0.73 22.52
C ASP A 377 10.82 -0.72 22.76
N THR A 378 10.38 -0.34 23.96
CA THR A 378 8.96 -0.17 24.28
C THR A 378 8.27 0.82 23.35
N PHE A 379 8.90 1.97 23.04
CA PHE A 379 8.34 2.91 22.09
C PHE A 379 8.12 2.26 20.72
N TRP A 380 9.08 1.49 20.21
CA TRP A 380 8.96 0.83 18.91
C TRP A 380 7.95 -0.31 18.91
N THR A 381 7.78 -1.01 20.03
CA THR A 381 6.69 -1.97 20.22
C THR A 381 5.33 -1.27 20.13
N ASP A 382 5.12 -0.20 20.90
CA ASP A 382 3.87 0.56 20.91
C ASP A 382 3.59 1.19 19.53
N PHE A 383 4.62 1.75 18.89
CA PHE A 383 4.55 2.30 17.54
C PHE A 383 4.10 1.24 16.53
N ASN A 384 4.69 0.04 16.55
CA ASN A 384 4.32 -1.04 15.63
C ASN A 384 2.86 -1.48 15.81
N ILE A 385 2.40 -1.51 17.07
CA ILE A 385 1.03 -1.89 17.41
C ILE A 385 0.05 -0.79 16.97
N ASN A 386 0.30 0.45 17.39
CA ASN A 386 -0.57 1.61 17.16
C ASN A 386 -0.67 2.02 15.69
N GLU A 387 0.45 2.05 14.99
CA GLU A 387 0.52 2.68 13.67
C GLU A 387 0.18 1.71 12.51
N PHE A 388 0.25 0.39 12.74
CA PHE A 388 0.13 -0.61 11.66
C PHE A 388 -0.72 -1.83 12.02
N ASN A 389 -0.39 -2.53 13.12
CA ASN A 389 -1.07 -3.78 13.46
C ASN A 389 -2.55 -3.58 13.79
N CYS A 390 -2.85 -2.66 14.72
CA CYS A 390 -4.22 -2.39 15.13
C CYS A 390 -5.07 -1.72 14.05
N PRO A 391 -4.56 -0.75 13.26
CA PRO A 391 -5.27 -0.26 12.08
C PRO A 391 -5.66 -1.37 11.09
N SER A 392 -4.77 -2.34 10.86
CA SER A 392 -5.06 -3.49 10.00
C SER A 392 -6.13 -4.42 10.59
N SER A 393 -6.15 -4.60 11.91
CA SER A 393 -7.19 -5.37 12.61
C SER A 393 -8.55 -4.66 12.56
N ASP A 394 -8.58 -3.36 12.83
CA ASP A 394 -9.81 -2.56 12.78
C ASP A 394 -10.40 -2.51 11.37
N ARG A 395 -9.54 -2.40 10.36
CA ARG A 395 -10.02 -2.49 8.98
C ARG A 395 -10.57 -3.87 8.61
N ALA A 396 -9.96 -4.94 9.12
CA ALA A 396 -10.49 -6.29 8.97
C ALA A 396 -11.89 -6.42 9.61
N ASN A 397 -12.09 -5.84 10.80
CA ASN A 397 -13.40 -5.79 11.48
C ASN A 397 -14.44 -5.02 10.66
N ALA A 398 -14.07 -3.90 10.02
CA ALA A 398 -14.98 -3.17 9.13
C ALA A 398 -15.44 -4.00 7.92
N SER A 399 -14.56 -4.85 7.36
CA SER A 399 -14.93 -5.81 6.30
C SER A 399 -15.87 -6.90 6.79
N LEU A 400 -15.63 -7.44 7.99
CA LEU A 400 -16.52 -8.45 8.60
C LEU A 400 -17.93 -7.88 8.82
N ALA A 401 -18.03 -6.62 9.27
CA ALA A 401 -19.31 -5.96 9.53
C ALA A 401 -20.20 -5.83 8.28
N VAL A 402 -19.59 -5.76 7.08
CA VAL A 402 -20.32 -5.75 5.79
C VAL A 402 -20.39 -7.14 5.14
N LYS A 403 -19.83 -8.18 5.78
CA LYS A 403 -19.76 -9.57 5.29
C LYS A 403 -18.97 -9.73 3.99
N ALA A 404 -17.97 -8.87 3.79
CA ALA A 404 -17.05 -8.99 2.65
C ALA A 404 -16.17 -10.25 2.79
N PRO A 405 -15.84 -10.95 1.69
CA PRO A 405 -14.76 -11.94 1.69
C PRO A 405 -13.45 -11.27 2.15
N LEU A 406 -12.78 -11.85 3.13
CA LEU A 406 -11.68 -11.21 3.83
C LEU A 406 -10.57 -12.20 4.12
N TRP A 407 -9.33 -11.77 3.91
CA TRP A 407 -8.12 -12.46 4.32
C TRP A 407 -7.20 -11.47 5.01
N ARG A 408 -6.48 -11.93 6.03
CA ARG A 408 -5.49 -11.13 6.72
C ARG A 408 -4.15 -11.81 6.79
N TYR A 409 -3.09 -11.10 6.43
CA TYR A 409 -1.72 -11.62 6.49
C TYR A 409 -0.85 -10.81 7.45
N ARG A 410 0.24 -11.45 7.89
CA ARG A 410 1.36 -10.81 8.59
C ARG A 410 2.67 -11.29 7.97
N TYR A 411 3.44 -10.37 7.41
CA TYR A 411 4.69 -10.71 6.74
C TYR A 411 5.88 -10.70 7.71
N MET A 412 6.57 -11.83 7.83
CA MET A 412 7.64 -12.07 8.81
C MET A 412 8.99 -12.36 8.15
N GLY A 413 9.12 -12.13 6.84
CA GLY A 413 10.36 -12.40 6.10
C GLY A 413 11.48 -11.46 6.52
N VAL A 414 12.59 -12.02 7.00
CA VAL A 414 13.81 -11.29 7.34
C VAL A 414 14.94 -11.83 6.46
N PHE A 415 15.29 -11.09 5.42
CA PHE A 415 16.31 -11.48 4.45
C PHE A 415 17.52 -10.56 4.56
N SER A 416 18.72 -11.14 4.57
CA SER A 416 19.96 -10.41 4.81
C SER A 416 20.25 -9.37 3.73
N ASN A 417 19.87 -9.64 2.48
CA ASN A 417 19.96 -8.73 1.33
C ASN A 417 18.96 -7.55 1.39
N LEU A 418 17.96 -7.61 2.27
CA LEU A 418 16.98 -6.54 2.49
C LEU A 418 17.13 -5.86 3.85
N ALA A 419 18.01 -6.34 4.73
CA ALA A 419 18.15 -5.80 6.09
C ALA A 419 18.74 -4.38 6.07
N LEU A 420 18.05 -3.38 6.63
CA LEU A 420 18.54 -2.00 6.68
C LEU A 420 19.60 -1.81 7.78
N SER A 421 19.35 -2.42 8.93
CA SER A 421 20.18 -2.43 10.13
C SER A 421 20.08 -3.79 10.80
N SER A 422 20.96 -4.06 11.77
CA SER A 422 20.96 -5.33 12.51
C SER A 422 19.64 -5.64 13.24
N TYR A 423 18.80 -4.64 13.44
CA TYR A 423 17.53 -4.71 14.16
C TYR A 423 16.32 -4.37 13.28
N SER A 424 16.50 -4.18 11.97
CA SER A 424 15.42 -3.74 11.08
C SER A 424 14.28 -4.75 10.90
N GLY A 425 14.52 -6.05 11.14
CA GLY A 425 13.48 -7.09 11.03
C GLY A 425 12.78 -7.09 9.67
N SER A 426 11.48 -7.44 9.64
CA SER A 426 10.60 -7.19 8.49
C SER A 426 10.08 -5.76 8.56
N TRP A 427 10.91 -4.83 8.12
CA TRP A 427 10.65 -3.39 8.16
C TRP A 427 9.55 -2.97 7.18
N HIS A 428 9.00 -1.77 7.37
CA HIS A 428 7.91 -1.21 6.56
C HIS A 428 8.19 -1.19 5.05
N ALA A 429 7.32 -1.80 4.24
CA ALA A 429 7.46 -2.01 2.80
C ALA A 429 8.46 -3.09 2.34
N SER A 430 9.12 -3.82 3.24
CA SER A 430 10.13 -4.84 2.90
C SER A 430 9.60 -6.03 2.07
N GLU A 431 8.29 -6.19 1.95
CA GLU A 431 7.60 -7.21 1.17
C GLU A 431 7.35 -6.79 -0.29
N VAL A 432 7.35 -5.48 -0.58
CA VAL A 432 7.11 -4.96 -1.95
C VAL A 432 8.09 -5.50 -2.99
N PRO A 433 9.41 -5.60 -2.73
CA PRO A 433 10.38 -6.10 -3.71
C PRO A 433 10.11 -7.57 -4.05
N LEU A 434 9.56 -8.35 -3.13
CA LEU A 434 9.15 -9.73 -3.36
C LEU A 434 7.93 -9.79 -4.29
N ILE A 435 6.93 -8.93 -4.07
CA ILE A 435 5.69 -8.85 -4.85
C ILE A 435 5.97 -8.40 -6.30
N PHE A 436 6.84 -7.41 -6.49
CA PHE A 436 7.21 -6.96 -7.84
C PHE A 436 8.39 -7.74 -8.44
N ASN A 437 8.98 -8.66 -7.69
CA ASN A 437 10.15 -9.45 -8.09
C ASN A 437 11.34 -8.57 -8.52
N VAL A 438 11.68 -7.59 -7.69
CA VAL A 438 12.78 -6.64 -7.91
C VAL A 438 13.76 -6.80 -6.75
N MET A 439 14.83 -7.57 -6.94
CA MET A 439 15.76 -7.94 -5.85
C MET A 439 17.12 -7.26 -6.00
N PRO A 440 17.86 -7.02 -4.89
CA PRO A 440 19.23 -6.51 -4.94
C PRO A 440 20.13 -7.37 -5.84
N GLU A 441 20.69 -6.79 -6.91
CA GLU A 441 21.63 -7.52 -7.79
C GLU A 441 22.96 -7.84 -7.08
N THR A 442 23.36 -6.99 -6.14
CA THR A 442 24.65 -7.07 -5.44
C THR A 442 24.66 -8.04 -4.26
N SER A 443 23.50 -8.58 -3.87
CA SER A 443 23.37 -9.58 -2.82
C SER A 443 22.28 -10.59 -3.21
N PRO A 444 22.66 -11.79 -3.68
CA PRO A 444 21.72 -12.73 -4.26
C PRO A 444 20.70 -13.21 -3.23
N SER A 445 19.44 -13.24 -3.64
CA SER A 445 18.36 -13.80 -2.82
C SER A 445 18.62 -15.26 -2.47
N THR A 446 18.27 -15.65 -1.25
CA THR A 446 18.35 -17.07 -0.84
C THR A 446 17.29 -17.91 -1.57
N PRO A 447 17.47 -19.23 -1.70
CA PRO A 447 16.41 -20.10 -2.27
C PRO A 447 15.07 -19.95 -1.55
N PHE A 448 15.10 -19.82 -0.22
CA PHE A 448 13.90 -19.62 0.60
C PHE A 448 13.21 -18.27 0.32
N GLU A 449 13.98 -17.20 0.12
CA GLU A 449 13.46 -15.89 -0.29
C GLU A 449 12.81 -15.93 -1.68
N ILE A 450 13.43 -16.61 -2.64
CA ILE A 450 12.88 -16.80 -3.99
C ILE A 450 11.56 -17.55 -3.94
N HIS A 451 11.49 -18.62 -3.14
CA HIS A 451 10.26 -19.39 -2.92
C HIS A 451 9.18 -18.55 -2.23
N THR A 452 9.56 -17.78 -1.21
CA THR A 452 8.65 -16.84 -0.51
C THR A 452 8.11 -15.80 -1.48
N ALA A 453 8.96 -15.19 -2.30
CA ALA A 453 8.56 -14.19 -3.27
C ALA A 453 7.59 -14.76 -4.30
N LYS A 454 7.87 -15.96 -4.81
CA LYS A 454 6.95 -16.68 -5.71
C LYS A 454 5.60 -16.99 -5.04
N TYR A 455 5.62 -17.44 -3.80
CA TYR A 455 4.41 -17.75 -3.03
C TYR A 455 3.55 -16.49 -2.78
N MET A 456 4.17 -15.38 -2.39
CA MET A 456 3.47 -14.10 -2.19
C MET A 456 2.86 -13.59 -3.49
N ARG A 457 3.63 -13.54 -4.58
CA ARG A 457 3.11 -13.12 -5.89
C ARG A 457 1.94 -13.96 -6.37
N GLY A 458 2.05 -15.28 -6.20
CA GLY A 458 0.99 -16.22 -6.52
C GLY A 458 -0.28 -15.95 -5.72
N ALA A 459 -0.18 -15.63 -4.43
CA ALA A 459 -1.35 -15.27 -3.61
C ALA A 459 -2.00 -13.96 -4.08
N TRP A 460 -1.20 -12.90 -4.31
CA TRP A 460 -1.71 -11.60 -4.79
C TRP A 460 -2.40 -11.72 -6.16
N SER A 461 -1.78 -12.45 -7.09
CA SER A 461 -2.34 -12.64 -8.42
C SER A 461 -3.56 -13.55 -8.42
N THR A 462 -3.57 -14.58 -7.58
CA THR A 462 -4.74 -15.45 -7.36
C THR A 462 -5.92 -14.66 -6.81
N PHE A 463 -5.68 -13.80 -5.81
CA PHE A 463 -6.71 -12.90 -5.29
C PHE A 463 -7.23 -11.95 -6.36
N ALA A 464 -6.36 -11.39 -7.21
CA ALA A 464 -6.80 -10.50 -8.28
C ALA A 464 -7.64 -11.22 -9.34
N LYS A 465 -7.35 -12.50 -9.62
CA LYS A 465 -8.06 -13.32 -10.63
C LYS A 465 -9.41 -13.82 -10.16
N ASP A 466 -9.48 -14.30 -8.91
CA ASP A 466 -10.70 -14.67 -8.22
C ASP A 466 -10.65 -14.13 -6.78
N PRO A 467 -11.22 -12.93 -6.54
CA PRO A 467 -11.17 -12.31 -5.23
C PRO A 467 -12.11 -12.94 -4.20
N VAL A 468 -13.01 -13.85 -4.61
CA VAL A 468 -13.99 -14.47 -3.72
C VAL A 468 -13.55 -15.84 -3.23
N ASN A 469 -12.94 -16.66 -4.08
CA ASN A 469 -12.53 -18.03 -3.74
C ASN A 469 -11.05 -18.31 -3.97
N GLY A 470 -10.37 -17.51 -4.81
CA GLY A 470 -9.01 -17.81 -5.26
C GLY A 470 -8.05 -18.06 -4.09
N LEU A 471 -8.05 -17.20 -3.07
CA LEU A 471 -7.17 -17.39 -1.92
C LEU A 471 -7.54 -18.62 -1.08
N SER A 472 -8.81 -19.00 -1.00
CA SER A 472 -9.21 -20.25 -0.34
C SER A 472 -8.72 -21.49 -1.09
N GLU A 473 -8.76 -21.47 -2.43
CA GLU A 473 -8.16 -22.51 -3.27
C GLU A 473 -6.63 -22.51 -3.20
N TYR A 474 -6.02 -21.35 -2.99
CA TYR A 474 -4.59 -21.18 -2.72
C TYR A 474 -4.16 -21.72 -1.34
N GLY A 475 -5.13 -22.11 -0.50
CA GLY A 475 -4.88 -22.64 0.85
C GLY A 475 -4.95 -21.61 1.98
N TRP A 476 -5.46 -20.41 1.72
CA TRP A 476 -5.64 -19.37 2.74
C TRP A 476 -7.08 -19.37 3.25
N PRO A 477 -7.30 -19.62 4.56
CA PRO A 477 -8.63 -19.56 5.12
C PRO A 477 -9.16 -18.13 5.09
N ARG A 478 -10.47 -17.97 4.90
CA ARG A 478 -11.13 -16.69 5.15
C ARG A 478 -10.89 -16.28 6.60
N TYR A 479 -10.67 -14.99 6.81
CA TYR A 479 -10.42 -14.42 8.11
C TYR A 479 -11.61 -14.65 9.05
N ASP A 480 -11.33 -15.21 10.21
CA ASP A 480 -12.24 -15.41 11.32
C ASP A 480 -11.43 -15.17 12.61
N PRO A 481 -11.69 -14.06 13.35
CA PRO A 481 -10.89 -13.72 14.53
C PRO A 481 -10.99 -14.77 15.66
N THR A 482 -11.95 -15.69 15.58
CA THR A 482 -12.13 -16.77 16.57
C THR A 482 -11.35 -18.05 16.24
N LYS A 483 -10.68 -18.11 15.06
CA LYS A 483 -9.99 -19.30 14.56
C LYS A 483 -8.56 -18.99 14.12
N ASP A 484 -7.79 -20.05 13.84
CA ASP A 484 -6.45 -19.91 13.26
C ASP A 484 -6.53 -19.51 11.78
N THR A 485 -6.71 -18.21 11.53
CA THR A 485 -6.88 -17.67 10.16
C THR A 485 -5.97 -16.50 9.81
N LEU A 486 -5.13 -15.99 10.72
CA LEU A 486 -4.10 -15.03 10.36
C LEU A 486 -2.97 -15.77 9.62
N ILE A 487 -2.72 -15.39 8.37
CA ILE A 487 -1.66 -16.01 7.56
C ILE A 487 -0.33 -15.36 7.90
N ARG A 488 0.55 -16.07 8.61
CA ARG A 488 1.95 -15.64 8.76
C ARG A 488 2.75 -16.11 7.55
N ILE A 489 3.40 -15.17 6.87
CA ILE A 489 4.23 -15.43 5.69
C ILE A 489 5.69 -15.42 6.12
N ALA A 490 6.45 -16.45 5.74
CA ALA A 490 7.87 -16.63 6.05
C ALA A 490 8.22 -16.70 7.56
N ASN A 491 7.24 -16.99 8.42
CA ASN A 491 7.47 -17.18 9.84
C ASN A 491 8.44 -18.34 10.09
N ASN A 492 9.52 -18.08 10.85
CA ASN A 492 10.58 -19.06 11.14
C ASN A 492 11.12 -19.77 9.88
N ASN A 493 11.24 -19.06 8.76
CA ASN A 493 11.64 -19.61 7.46
C ASN A 493 10.79 -20.80 6.98
N THR A 494 9.48 -20.77 7.28
CA THR A 494 8.53 -21.79 6.83
C THR A 494 7.90 -21.38 5.51
N GLU A 495 7.87 -22.30 4.55
CA GLU A 495 7.16 -22.12 3.28
C GLU A 495 5.65 -22.34 3.43
N GLY A 496 4.84 -21.71 2.57
CA GLY A 496 3.39 -21.87 2.58
C GLY A 496 2.68 -21.10 3.71
N PRO A 497 1.39 -21.38 3.96
CA PRO A 497 0.62 -20.65 4.95
C PRO A 497 0.95 -21.17 6.36
N ASN A 498 1.33 -20.27 7.26
CA ASN A 498 1.50 -20.59 8.67
C ASN A 498 0.40 -19.88 9.48
N LEU A 499 -0.67 -20.61 9.79
CA LEU A 499 -1.88 -20.07 10.38
C LEU A 499 -1.75 -19.89 11.90
N ILE A 500 -2.41 -18.87 12.44
CA ILE A 500 -2.51 -18.62 13.88
C ILE A 500 -3.77 -17.79 14.18
N ASN A 501 -4.28 -17.92 15.40
CA ASN A 501 -5.37 -17.07 15.86
C ASN A 501 -4.91 -15.59 15.89
N PRO A 502 -5.65 -14.67 15.22
CA PRO A 502 -5.32 -13.24 15.19
C PRO A 502 -5.18 -12.59 16.57
N TYR A 503 -5.89 -13.08 17.59
CA TYR A 503 -5.80 -12.63 18.98
C TYR A 503 -4.36 -12.58 19.52
N ARG A 504 -3.48 -13.45 19.00
CA ARG A 504 -2.06 -13.46 19.39
C ARG A 504 -1.30 -12.19 19.07
N TYR A 505 -1.76 -11.42 18.09
CA TYR A 505 -1.18 -10.12 17.71
C TYR A 505 -2.13 -8.96 18.00
N ASP A 506 -3.42 -9.22 18.16
CA ASP A 506 -4.45 -8.19 18.32
C ASP A 506 -4.88 -7.94 19.77
N ALA A 507 -4.46 -8.78 20.73
CA ALA A 507 -4.92 -8.68 22.12
C ALA A 507 -4.74 -7.29 22.73
N ASP A 508 -3.67 -6.58 22.37
CA ASP A 508 -3.38 -5.26 22.90
C ASP A 508 -4.14 -4.14 22.17
N CYS A 509 -4.78 -4.41 21.02
CA CYS A 509 -5.46 -3.37 20.24
C CYS A 509 -6.63 -2.71 20.99
N ILE A 510 -7.20 -3.37 21.98
CA ILE A 510 -8.21 -2.77 22.87
C ILE A 510 -7.68 -1.59 23.70
N PHE A 511 -6.36 -1.44 23.81
CA PHE A 511 -5.71 -0.37 24.56
C PHE A 511 -5.20 0.77 23.67
N PHE A 512 -5.24 0.60 22.34
CA PHE A 512 -4.80 1.61 21.37
C PHE A 512 -6.00 2.27 20.71
N ASN A 513 -6.05 3.60 20.77
CA ASN A 513 -7.00 4.35 19.95
C ASN A 513 -6.35 4.71 18.62
N VAL A 514 -6.67 3.93 17.59
CA VAL A 514 -6.13 4.14 16.24
C VAL A 514 -6.94 5.12 15.41
N SER A 515 -8.15 5.50 15.84
CA SER A 515 -8.94 6.51 15.14
C SER A 515 -8.61 7.93 15.61
N SER A 516 -8.44 8.85 14.65
CA SER A 516 -8.44 10.29 14.93
C SER A 516 -9.83 10.84 15.33
N THR A 517 -10.85 9.97 15.28
CA THR A 517 -12.23 10.28 15.66
C THR A 517 -12.50 9.65 17.03
N ASP A 518 -13.02 10.44 17.95
CA ASP A 518 -13.13 10.18 19.39
C ASP A 518 -13.55 8.73 19.76
N PRO A 519 -12.70 7.96 20.48
CA PRO A 519 -12.97 6.60 20.91
C PRO A 519 -14.00 6.48 22.05
N SER A 520 -14.48 7.58 22.62
CA SER A 520 -15.52 7.56 23.67
C SER A 520 -16.88 7.01 23.20
N GLN A 521 -17.01 6.67 21.91
CA GLN A 521 -18.26 6.26 21.28
C GLN A 521 -18.28 4.78 20.81
N PHE A 522 -17.23 4.00 21.01
CA PHE A 522 -17.27 2.56 20.72
C PHE A 522 -18.10 1.82 21.78
N GLY A 523 -19.26 1.29 21.36
CA GLY A 523 -20.07 0.38 22.17
C GLY A 523 -19.32 -0.94 22.46
N ALA A 524 -19.78 -1.67 23.48
CA ALA A 524 -19.14 -2.90 23.97
C ALA A 524 -18.72 -3.85 22.82
N TYR A 525 -17.42 -4.13 22.76
CA TYR A 525 -16.81 -5.00 21.75
C TYR A 525 -17.35 -6.43 21.85
N PRO A 526 -17.47 -7.16 20.73
CA PRO A 526 -17.73 -8.59 20.74
C PRO A 526 -16.63 -9.33 21.52
N ASP A 527 -16.97 -10.43 22.19
CA ASP A 527 -15.98 -11.34 22.79
C ASP A 527 -14.99 -11.81 21.71
N LEU A 528 -13.74 -11.32 21.79
CA LEU A 528 -12.65 -11.58 20.84
C LEU A 528 -12.01 -12.97 21.03
N GLY A 529 -12.75 -13.93 21.57
CA GLY A 529 -12.29 -15.31 21.71
C GLY A 529 -11.39 -15.54 22.93
N ALA A 530 -11.58 -14.77 24.01
CA ALA A 530 -10.84 -14.96 25.26
C ALA A 530 -11.04 -16.37 25.89
N GLY A 531 -12.08 -17.11 25.44
CA GLY A 531 -12.36 -18.49 25.83
C GLY A 531 -11.76 -19.58 24.92
N VAL A 532 -11.05 -19.26 23.84
CA VAL A 532 -10.52 -20.26 22.91
C VAL A 532 -9.18 -20.79 23.42
N THR A 533 -9.19 -22.04 23.91
CA THR A 533 -7.94 -22.75 24.26
C THR A 533 -7.21 -23.12 22.97
N PRO A 534 -5.91 -22.82 22.81
CA PRO A 534 -5.18 -23.11 21.58
C PRO A 534 -5.16 -24.61 21.28
N THR A 535 -5.67 -25.03 20.12
CA THR A 535 -5.47 -26.39 19.61
C THR A 535 -4.11 -26.49 18.93
N ALA A 536 -3.07 -26.70 19.73
CA ALA A 536 -1.77 -27.14 19.24
C ALA A 536 -1.37 -28.44 19.94
N SER A 537 -1.73 -29.57 19.36
CA SER A 537 -1.05 -30.85 19.59
C SER A 537 -0.90 -31.58 18.26
N LEU A 538 0.15 -31.24 17.51
CA LEU A 538 0.68 -32.13 16.48
C LEU A 538 2.00 -32.68 17.00
N SER A 539 1.93 -33.92 17.50
CA SER A 539 3.06 -34.75 17.87
C SER A 539 3.94 -35.04 16.66
N VAL A 540 5.19 -34.61 16.71
CA VAL A 540 6.23 -35.00 15.76
C VAL A 540 6.69 -36.44 16.09
N PRO A 541 6.70 -37.39 15.15
CA PRO A 541 7.29 -38.71 15.38
C PRO A 541 8.83 -38.59 15.42
N SER A 542 9.45 -39.05 16.51
CA SER A 542 10.91 -39.20 16.59
C SER A 542 11.40 -40.30 15.63
N PRO A 543 12.51 -40.11 14.90
CA PRO A 543 13.18 -41.21 14.21
C PRO A 543 14.05 -42.00 15.20
N THR A 544 13.76 -43.29 15.35
CA THR A 544 14.53 -44.25 16.13
C THR A 544 15.81 -44.72 15.41
N SER A 545 16.92 -44.60 16.14
CA SER A 545 18.02 -45.55 16.36
C SER A 545 18.91 -46.07 15.22
N ALA A 546 20.23 -45.87 15.37
CA ALA A 546 21.25 -46.95 15.44
C ALA A 546 22.62 -46.39 15.94
N PRO A 547 23.52 -47.23 16.52
CA PRO A 547 24.26 -46.87 17.74
C PRO A 547 25.81 -46.93 17.63
N SER A 548 26.53 -46.26 18.55
CA SER A 548 27.70 -46.85 19.26
C SER A 548 28.38 -45.90 20.29
N LYS A 549 28.34 -46.37 21.55
CA LYS A 549 29.27 -46.25 22.71
C LYS A 549 30.45 -45.26 22.70
N ILE A 550 30.62 -44.54 23.83
CA ILE A 550 31.69 -44.64 24.87
C ILE A 550 31.55 -43.41 25.81
N GLY A 551 31.21 -43.57 27.10
CA GLY A 551 32.11 -43.41 28.26
C GLY A 551 31.82 -42.08 29.01
N SER A 552 31.07 -42.06 30.12
CA SER A 552 31.43 -42.30 31.54
C SER A 552 31.71 -41.02 32.34
N ASN A 553 31.09 -40.95 33.54
CA ASN A 553 31.36 -40.11 34.73
C ASN A 553 30.92 -38.63 34.68
N ALA A 554 30.40 -37.99 35.73
CA ALA A 554 29.95 -38.37 37.07
C ALA A 554 29.27 -37.14 37.75
N THR A 555 28.43 -37.41 38.77
CA THR A 555 28.20 -36.62 40.02
C THR A 555 27.65 -35.18 39.95
N SER A 556 26.39 -34.96 40.36
CA SER A 556 25.88 -34.57 41.72
C SER A 556 26.05 -33.05 42.01
N THR A 557 25.01 -32.30 42.40
CA THR A 557 24.36 -32.34 43.71
C THR A 557 23.12 -31.42 43.75
N GLU A 558 22.15 -31.84 44.56
CA GLU A 558 20.95 -31.10 45.01
C GLU A 558 21.32 -29.88 45.88
N GLY A 559 20.50 -28.83 45.88
CA GLY A 559 19.65 -28.56 47.04
C GLY A 559 19.24 -27.08 47.18
N PRO A 560 18.20 -26.77 47.99
CA PRO A 560 17.13 -25.86 47.59
C PRO A 560 16.99 -24.63 48.51
N ASN A 561 16.10 -23.67 48.17
CA ASN A 561 15.34 -22.93 49.19
C ASN A 561 14.07 -22.23 48.65
N LYS A 562 12.98 -22.40 49.42
CA LYS A 562 11.64 -21.80 49.29
C LYS A 562 11.49 -20.60 50.25
N ALA A 563 10.69 -19.60 49.86
CA ALA A 563 9.72 -18.83 50.69
C ALA A 563 8.96 -17.85 49.76
N THR A 564 7.64 -17.93 49.46
CA THR A 564 6.42 -17.43 50.19
C THR A 564 6.65 -16.14 50.99
N GLU A 565 5.84 -15.05 50.95
CA GLU A 565 4.43 -14.82 50.60
C GLU A 565 4.13 -13.28 50.49
N LYS A 566 3.04 -12.92 49.79
CA LYS A 566 2.03 -11.85 50.06
C LYS A 566 2.24 -10.35 49.77
N SER A 567 1.50 -9.92 48.72
CA SER A 567 0.43 -8.90 48.66
C SER A 567 0.66 -7.45 49.10
N GLY A 568 0.51 -6.55 48.13
CA GLY A 568 0.19 -5.13 48.33
C GLY A 568 -0.29 -4.50 47.03
N VAL A 569 -1.61 -4.56 46.76
CA VAL A 569 -2.24 -3.84 45.65
C VAL A 569 -2.38 -2.38 46.08
N SER A 570 -1.66 -1.48 45.40
CA SER A 570 -1.95 -0.04 45.46
C SER A 570 -2.37 0.43 44.07
N LYS A 571 -3.59 0.96 43.99
CA LYS A 571 -4.09 1.70 42.82
C LYS A 571 -3.36 3.05 42.76
N LEU A 572 -2.64 3.32 41.70
CA LEU A 572 -2.16 4.66 41.34
C LEU A 572 -2.83 5.09 40.02
N PRO A 573 -3.19 6.38 39.87
CA PRO A 573 -3.96 6.87 38.75
C PRO A 573 -3.09 6.99 37.49
N PHE A 574 -3.67 6.66 36.34
CA PHE A 574 -3.10 6.88 35.02
C PHE A 574 -2.79 8.38 34.84
N VAL A 575 -1.50 8.73 34.87
CA VAL A 575 -1.01 10.02 34.41
C VAL A 575 -0.81 9.92 32.90
N ARG A 576 -1.48 10.80 32.15
CA ARG A 576 -1.18 11.08 30.73
C ARG A 576 0.32 11.34 30.60
N LEU A 577 1.07 10.44 29.98
CA LEU A 577 2.44 10.71 29.60
C LEU A 577 2.43 11.52 28.28
N SER A 578 2.12 12.80 28.39
CA SER A 578 2.47 13.78 27.36
C SER A 578 3.99 13.98 27.44
N VAL A 579 4.75 13.18 26.71
CA VAL A 579 6.19 13.39 26.55
C VAL A 579 6.39 14.56 25.58
N LEU A 580 6.47 15.76 26.14
CA LEU A 580 6.90 16.97 25.43
C LEU A 580 8.43 16.95 25.38
N ILE A 581 9.00 16.38 24.31
CA ILE A 581 10.43 16.52 24.01
C ILE A 581 10.56 17.38 22.76
N CYS A 582 11.20 18.54 22.92
CA CYS A 582 11.39 19.55 21.90
C CYS A 582 12.51 19.12 20.95
N PHE A 583 12.16 18.66 19.74
CA PHE A 583 13.10 18.47 18.63
C PHE A 583 12.46 18.95 17.33
N THR A 584 13.13 19.82 16.58
CA THR A 584 12.69 20.28 15.27
C THR A 584 13.01 19.20 14.23
N LEU A 585 12.02 18.60 13.57
CA LEU A 585 12.24 17.57 12.55
C LEU A 585 11.53 17.91 11.24
N MET A 586 12.30 18.33 10.24
CA MET A 586 11.82 18.42 8.86
C MET A 586 11.65 17.02 8.24
N THR A 587 10.63 16.97 7.39
CA THR A 587 10.04 15.84 6.70
C THR A 587 11.03 15.02 5.85
N SER A 588 10.73 13.73 5.75
CA SER A 588 11.57 12.63 5.29
C SER A 588 12.07 12.72 3.84
N SER A 589 13.39 12.51 3.68
CA SER A 589 14.06 11.73 2.63
C SER A 589 15.53 11.62 3.03
N ILE A 590 15.93 10.50 3.67
CA ILE A 590 17.14 10.45 4.52
C ILE A 590 18.30 9.62 3.93
N PHE A 591 18.17 9.05 2.73
CA PHE A 591 19.25 8.20 2.18
C PHE A 591 20.00 8.86 1.03
N PHE A 592 20.66 9.98 1.32
CA PHE A 592 21.80 10.46 0.54
C PHE A 592 23.07 10.23 1.37
N LEU A 593 23.63 9.01 1.26
CA LEU A 593 24.98 8.69 1.71
C LEU A 593 25.95 8.72 0.53
#